data_AF-A0A4R0VVD5-F1
#
_entry.id   AF-A0A4R0VVD5-F1
#
_cell.length_a   1.000
_cell.length_b   1.000
_cell.length_c   1.000
_cell.angle_alpha   90.00
_cell.angle_beta   90.00
_cell.angle_gamma   90.00
#
_symmetry.space_group_name_H-M   'P 1'
#
loop_
_entity.id
_entity.type
_entity.pdbx_description
1 polymer ?
#
loop_
_entity_poly.entity_id
_entity_poly.type
_entity_poly.pdbx_seq_one_letter_code
_entity_poly.pdbx_strand_id
1 'polypeptide(L)'
;MAPVRVARGLRDWRTGSRVLAGGDRHVYDNHVDQFLEQLGREPYPYPTIEIRKADSLFDYQYEDFKVVGYQHRPIIKTPVAV
;
A
#
# COMPACT_ATOMS: atom_id res chain seq x y z
N MET A 1 6.55 7.96 9.29
CA MET A 1 5.31 7.65 8.54
C MET A 1 5.27 8.56 7.32
N ALA A 2 5.09 8.03 6.11
CA ALA A 2 4.86 8.93 4.97
C ALA A 2 3.41 9.44 5.00
N PRO A 3 3.22 10.75 4.76
CA PRO A 3 1.88 11.31 4.67
C PRO A 3 1.21 10.86 3.36
N VAL A 4 -0.03 10.38 3.46
CA VAL A 4 -0.96 10.37 2.34
C VAL A 4 -1.46 11.80 2.17
N ARG A 5 -1.33 12.38 0.97
CA ARG A 5 -1.80 13.74 0.69
C ARG A 5 -3.08 13.63 -0.14
N VAL A 6 -4.21 13.56 0.55
CA VAL A 6 -5.51 13.65 -0.13
C VAL A 6 -5.76 15.11 -0.49
N ALA A 7 -6.01 15.42 -1.76
CA ALA A 7 -6.59 16.71 -2.10
C ALA A 7 -8.04 16.69 -1.60
N ARG A 8 -8.29 17.33 -0.44
CA ARG A 8 -9.59 17.64 0.21
C ARG A 8 -10.79 16.78 -0.25
N GLY A 9 -11.25 15.85 0.60
CA GLY A 9 -12.43 15.02 0.32
C GLY A 9 -13.78 15.78 0.32
N LEU A 10 -14.89 15.03 0.19
CA LEU A 10 -16.28 15.52 0.35
C LEU A 10 -16.51 16.27 1.68
N ARG A 11 -15.68 15.98 2.70
CA ARG A 11 -15.44 16.80 3.89
C ARG A 11 -13.93 16.95 4.11
N ASP A 12 -13.49 18.05 4.72
CA ASP A 12 -12.07 18.43 4.89
C ASP A 12 -11.35 17.67 6.04
N TRP A 13 -11.42 16.34 6.06
CA TRP A 13 -10.73 15.53 7.07
C TRP A 13 -9.28 15.22 6.68
N ARG A 14 -8.40 15.11 7.69
CA ARG A 14 -7.00 14.73 7.51
C ARG A 14 -6.83 13.23 7.70
N THR A 15 -5.83 12.66 7.03
CA THR A 15 -5.45 11.25 7.21
C THR A 15 -4.95 11.01 8.62
N GLY A 16 -5.37 9.89 9.23
CA GLY A 16 -4.94 9.47 10.56
C GLY A 16 -4.04 8.24 10.54
N SER A 17 -3.79 7.69 11.73
CA SER A 17 -3.04 6.44 11.89
C SER A 17 -3.92 5.22 11.60
N ARG A 18 -3.29 4.14 11.13
CA ARG A 18 -3.95 2.83 10.97
C ARG A 18 -3.36 1.82 11.96
N VAL A 19 -4.25 1.08 12.62
CA VAL A 19 -3.91 -0.05 13.50
C VAL A 19 -4.56 -1.30 12.92
N LEU A 20 -3.81 -2.40 12.82
CA LEU A 20 -4.31 -3.68 12.32
C LEU A 20 -4.16 -4.74 13.42
N ALA A 21 -5.27 -5.38 13.80
CA ALA A 21 -5.30 -6.56 14.64
C ALA A 21 -5.66 -7.78 13.78
N GLY A 22 -4.82 -8.80 13.77
CA GLY A 22 -5.04 -10.04 13.01
C GLY A 22 -5.18 -11.23 13.97
N GLY A 23 -6.04 -12.19 13.60
CA GLY A 23 -6.20 -13.46 14.31
C GLY A 23 -5.05 -14.43 13.96
N ASP A 24 -5.30 -15.33 13.02
CA ASP A 24 -4.26 -16.20 12.45
C ASP A 24 -3.41 -15.43 11.44
N ARG A 25 -2.08 -15.46 11.62
CA ARG A 25 -1.08 -14.88 10.73
C ARG A 25 0.03 -15.90 10.54
N HIS A 26 0.12 -16.45 9.34
CA HIS A 26 1.07 -17.52 9.01
C HIS A 26 1.81 -17.21 7.71
N VAL A 27 2.90 -17.96 7.49
CA VAL A 27 3.66 -18.02 6.24
C VAL A 27 3.48 -19.44 5.70
N TYR A 28 3.16 -19.58 4.42
CA TYR A 28 3.08 -20.89 3.78
C TYR A 28 4.47 -21.49 3.58
N ASP A 29 4.59 -22.81 3.74
CA ASP A 29 5.87 -23.52 3.60
C ASP A 29 6.53 -23.27 2.23
N ASN A 30 5.73 -23.20 1.16
CA ASN A 30 6.22 -22.91 -0.19
C ASN A 30 6.60 -21.44 -0.45
N HIS A 31 6.50 -20.56 0.57
CA HIS A 31 6.85 -19.13 0.50
C HIS A 31 8.04 -18.74 1.40
N VAL A 32 8.60 -19.67 2.19
CA VAL A 32 9.62 -19.36 3.21
C VAL A 32 10.84 -18.68 2.58
N ASP A 33 11.37 -19.22 1.48
CA ASP A 33 12.57 -18.67 0.83
C ASP A 33 12.34 -17.25 0.31
N GLN A 34 11.19 -16.99 -0.30
CA GLN A 34 10.80 -15.67 -0.80
C GLN A 34 10.60 -14.66 0.33
N PHE A 35 10.05 -15.12 1.46
CA PHE A 35 9.90 -14.28 2.65
C PHE A 35 11.25 -13.89 3.24
N LEU A 36 12.20 -14.84 3.35
CA LEU A 36 13.56 -14.58 3.82
C LEU A 36 14.31 -13.65 2.87
N GLU A 37 14.18 -13.82 1.55
CA GLU A 37 14.74 -12.89 0.57
C GLU A 37 14.18 -11.47 0.76
N GLN A 38 12.87 -11.33 1.00
CA GLN A 38 12.25 -10.03 1.23
C GLN A 38 12.74 -9.37 2.52
N LEU A 39 12.88 -10.13 3.61
CA LEU A 39 13.39 -9.62 4.89
C LEU A 39 14.85 -9.15 4.81
N GLY A 40 15.63 -9.69 3.89
CA GLY A 40 17.01 -9.26 3.64
C GLY A 40 17.14 -7.94 2.86
N ARG A 41 16.03 -7.33 2.40
CA ARG A 41 16.08 -6.10 1.59
C ARG A 41 15.98 -4.85 2.45
N GLU A 42 16.90 -3.92 2.23
CA GLU A 42 16.81 -2.57 2.82
C GLU A 42 15.56 -1.84 2.31
N PRO A 43 14.70 -1.31 3.21
CA PRO A 43 13.46 -0.65 2.86
C PRO A 43 13.72 0.73 2.25
N TYR A 44 12.88 1.10 1.27
CA TYR A 44 12.85 2.46 0.75
C TYR A 44 11.88 3.33 1.55
N PRO A 45 12.01 4.67 1.47
CA PRO A 45 10.98 5.58 1.97
C PRO A 45 9.62 5.23 1.38
N TYR A 46 8.58 5.28 2.22
CA TYR A 46 7.22 5.09 1.76
C TYR A 46 6.83 6.15 0.71
N PRO A 47 6.05 5.78 -0.32
CA PRO A 47 5.52 6.74 -1.28
C PRO A 47 4.47 7.65 -0.64
N THR A 48 4.11 8.72 -1.35
CA THR A 48 2.89 9.49 -1.08
C THR A 48 1.83 9.12 -2.12
N ILE A 49 0.58 8.99 -1.67
CA ILE A 49 -0.57 8.88 -2.57
C ILE A 49 -1.22 10.26 -2.64
N GLU A 50 -1.38 10.75 -3.87
CA GLU A 50 -2.19 11.91 -4.21
C GLU A 50 -3.49 11.45 -4.85
N ILE A 51 -4.61 12.03 -4.42
CA ILE A 51 -5.95 11.65 -4.87
C ILE A 51 -6.66 12.92 -5.33
N ARG A 52 -7.12 12.97 -6.59
CA ARG A 52 -7.99 14.05 -7.10
C ARG A 52 -9.35 13.97 -6.39
N LYS A 53 -9.92 15.09 -5.98
CA LYS A 53 -11.31 15.12 -5.48
C LYS A 53 -12.32 14.88 -6.61
N ALA A 54 -13.17 13.87 -6.45
CA ALA A 54 -14.36 13.64 -7.29
C ALA A 54 -15.65 14.14 -6.60
N ASP A 55 -16.69 14.37 -7.40
CA ASP A 55 -17.98 14.90 -6.92
C ASP A 55 -18.80 13.83 -6.16
N SER A 56 -18.73 12.58 -6.63
CA SER A 56 -19.24 11.40 -5.94
C SER A 56 -18.13 10.41 -5.59
N LEU A 57 -18.35 9.61 -4.54
CA LEU A 57 -17.52 8.44 -4.25
C LEU A 57 -17.48 7.45 -5.43
N PHE A 58 -18.53 7.42 -6.24
CA PHE A 58 -18.66 6.50 -7.37
C PHE A 58 -18.04 7.03 -8.67
N ASP A 59 -17.57 8.29 -8.69
CA ASP A 59 -17.00 8.92 -9.88
C ASP A 59 -15.48 8.71 -9.98
N TYR A 60 -14.85 8.17 -8.93
CA TYR A 60 -13.40 7.93 -8.92
C TYR A 60 -13.00 6.91 -9.99
N GLN A 61 -12.01 7.28 -10.79
CA GLN A 61 -11.37 6.40 -11.78
C GLN A 61 -9.93 6.09 -11.38
N TYR A 62 -9.31 5.12 -12.05
CA TYR A 62 -7.93 4.73 -11.79
C TYR A 62 -6.96 5.92 -11.88
N GLU A 63 -7.19 6.81 -12.85
CA GLU A 63 -6.35 7.98 -13.15
C GLU A 63 -6.40 9.06 -12.05
N ASP A 64 -7.39 8.99 -11.15
CA ASP A 64 -7.54 9.93 -10.04
C ASP A 64 -6.54 9.69 -8.91
N PHE A 65 -5.84 8.55 -8.93
CA PHE A 65 -4.88 8.15 -7.92
C PHE A 65 -3.46 8.18 -8.48
N LYS A 66 -2.59 8.98 -7.87
CA LYS A 66 -1.18 9.07 -8.24
C LYS A 66 -0.31 8.58 -7.10
N VAL A 67 0.57 7.63 -7.38
CA VAL A 67 1.58 7.17 -6.43
C VAL A 67 2.89 7.90 -6.73
N VAL A 68 3.24 8.85 -5.87
CA VAL A 68 4.39 9.73 -6.05
C VAL A 68 5.58 9.20 -5.24
N GLY A 69 6.73 9.07 -5.91
CA GLY A 69 7.96 8.61 -5.28
C GLY A 69 7.97 7.12 -4.92
N TYR A 70 7.16 6.30 -5.59
CA TYR A 70 7.20 4.85 -5.37
C TYR A 70 8.49 4.25 -5.88
N GLN A 71 9.24 3.65 -4.97
CA GLN A 71 10.42 2.86 -5.27
C GLN A 71 10.18 1.44 -4.78
N HIS A 72 10.49 0.46 -5.62
CA HIS A 72 10.34 -0.94 -5.27
C HIS A 72 11.55 -1.74 -5.71
N ARG A 73 11.74 -2.88 -5.06
CA ARG A 73 12.75 -3.87 -5.44
C ARG A 73 12.18 -4.79 -6.54
N PRO A 74 13.01 -5.59 -7.23
CA PRO A 74 12.51 -6.58 -8.19
C PRO A 74 11.45 -7.50 -7.59
N ILE A 75 10.49 -7.89 -8.41
CA ILE A 75 9.39 -8.77 -8.01
C ILE A 75 9.95 -10.11 -7.53
N ILE A 76 9.47 -10.58 -6.38
CA ILE A 76 9.65 -11.97 -5.93
C ILE A 76 8.35 -12.71 -6.24
N LYS A 77 8.41 -13.80 -7.00
CA LYS A 77 7.22 -14.56 -7.40
C LYS A 77 6.94 -15.69 -6.40
N THR A 78 5.67 -15.82 -6.01
CA THR A 78 5.18 -16.89 -5.11
C THR A 78 3.86 -17.45 -5.64
N PRO A 79 3.68 -18.78 -5.69
CA PRO A 79 2.43 -19.41 -6.11
C PRO A 79 1.36 -19.28 -5.03
N VAL A 80 0.10 -19.05 -5.39
CA VAL A 80 -1.00 -19.06 -4.40
C VAL A 80 -1.27 -20.51 -3.95
N ALA A 81 -1.40 -20.73 -2.65
CA ALA A 81 -1.89 -22.01 -2.11
C ALA A 81 -3.41 -22.10 -2.34
N VAL A 82 -3.87 -23.25 -2.85
CA VAL A 82 -5.29 -23.57 -3.12
C VAL A 82 -5.75 -24.63 -2.15
#